data_AF-A0A6F9B4Q8-F1
#
_entry.id   AF-A0A6F9B4Q8-F1
#
_cell.length_a   1.000
_cell.length_b   1.000
_cell.length_c   1.000
_cell.angle_alpha   90.00
_cell.angle_beta   90.00
_cell.angle_gamma   90.00
#
_symmetry.space_group_name_H-M   'P 1'
#
loop_
_entity.id
_entity.type
_entity.pdbx_description
1 polymer ?
#
loop_
_entity_poly.entity_id
_entity_poly.type
_entity_poly.pdbx_seq_one_letter_code
_entity_poly.pdbx_strand_id
1 'polypeptide(L)'
;MAENITLDAVKKCLRDFPLEARELYLNKTVPCLEQPLSPLEFYREWIGPNKPCVIRNAFSHWPALSKWNPSHLREVVGSKVISVAVTPNGYADAVNRDRFVMPEERLMTFSSLLDVVEGKVESRGVFYVQKQCSNLTEELPELTGDVEAHIPWMKHYQPAVYRQREDGDFDVVDVADSDKVPWIPLDPLKPDLERYPDYRLARPLHVTVKAGEMLYLPSLWFHHVRQSHGCIAVNFWYDMEYDIKYNYFQLVESLAGAVGPL
;
A
#
# COMPACT_ATOMS: atom_id res chain seq x y z
N MET A 1 6.30 17.23 37.99
CA MET A 1 4.83 17.06 38.20
C MET A 1 4.02 17.78 37.13
N ALA A 2 4.23 19.07 36.88
CA ALA A 2 3.52 19.80 35.80
C ALA A 2 3.84 19.28 34.37
N GLU A 3 5.10 18.95 34.08
CA GLU A 3 5.51 18.41 32.76
C GLU A 3 4.83 17.07 32.41
N ASN A 4 4.66 16.17 33.40
CA ASN A 4 3.95 14.90 33.19
C ASN A 4 2.46 15.14 32.89
N ILE A 5 1.83 16.14 33.54
CA ILE A 5 0.43 16.50 33.30
C ILE A 5 0.24 17.04 31.87
N THR A 6 1.17 17.85 31.38
CA THR A 6 1.13 18.37 30.00
C THR A 6 1.31 17.27 28.96
N LEU A 7 2.26 16.35 29.17
CA LEU A 7 2.49 15.22 28.25
C LEU A 7 1.29 14.27 28.19
N ASP A 8 0.71 13.94 29.35
CA ASP A 8 -0.48 13.07 29.41
C ASP A 8 -1.69 13.69 28.72
N ALA A 9 -1.84 15.02 28.81
CA ALA A 9 -2.88 15.76 28.10
C ALA A 9 -2.68 15.67 26.57
N VAL A 10 -1.46 15.85 26.07
CA VAL A 10 -1.15 15.70 24.64
C VAL A 10 -1.42 14.28 24.16
N LYS A 11 -0.99 13.25 24.90
CA LYS A 11 -1.31 11.84 24.58
C LYS A 11 -2.81 11.58 24.53
N LYS A 12 -3.57 12.15 25.47
CA LYS A 12 -5.03 12.05 25.45
C LYS A 12 -5.61 12.68 24.18
N CYS A 13 -5.20 13.89 23.83
CA CYS A 13 -5.66 14.55 22.59
C CYS A 13 -5.34 13.71 21.34
N LEU A 14 -4.13 13.17 21.24
CA LEU A 14 -3.74 12.32 20.11
C LEU A 14 -4.52 10.99 20.05
N ARG A 15 -4.90 10.42 21.20
CA ARG A 15 -5.77 9.22 21.25
C ARG A 15 -7.20 9.51 20.80
N ASP A 16 -7.74 10.66 21.20
CA ASP A 16 -9.12 11.03 20.92
C ASP A 16 -9.28 11.53 19.45
N PHE A 17 -8.25 12.16 18.89
CA PHE A 17 -8.28 12.80 17.56
C PHE A 17 -8.75 11.87 16.42
N PRO A 18 -8.25 10.63 16.25
CA PRO A 18 -8.74 9.73 15.19
C PRO A 18 -10.22 9.39 15.31
N LEU A 19 -10.76 9.35 16.54
CA LEU A 19 -12.18 9.11 16.78
C LEU A 19 -13.01 10.32 16.37
N GLU A 20 -12.64 11.51 16.84
CA GLU A 20 -13.33 12.77 16.55
C GLU A 20 -13.29 13.11 15.06
N ALA A 21 -12.12 13.01 14.42
CA ALA A 21 -11.95 13.26 12.99
C ALA A 21 -12.88 12.35 12.17
N ARG A 22 -12.93 11.06 12.52
CA ARG A 22 -13.81 10.11 11.85
C ARG A 22 -15.29 10.43 12.07
N GLU A 23 -15.70 10.76 13.29
CA GLU A 23 -17.09 11.07 13.62
C GLU A 23 -17.59 12.36 12.94
N LEU A 24 -16.69 13.31 12.73
CA LEU A 24 -17.03 14.59 12.11
C LEU A 24 -17.25 14.46 10.59
N TYR A 25 -16.34 13.80 9.86
CA TYR A 25 -16.36 13.87 8.40
C TYR A 25 -16.22 12.53 7.66
N LEU A 26 -15.68 11.47 8.25
CA LEU A 26 -15.49 10.19 7.53
C LEU A 26 -16.76 9.35 7.51
N ASN A 27 -16.99 8.68 6.38
CA ASN A 27 -18.09 7.74 6.24
C ASN A 27 -17.79 6.43 6.97
N LYS A 28 -18.84 5.76 7.49
CA LYS A 28 -18.72 4.44 8.12
C LYS A 28 -18.35 3.33 7.14
N THR A 29 -18.62 3.55 5.85
CA THR A 29 -18.34 2.64 4.74
C THR A 29 -17.85 3.46 3.54
N VAL A 30 -17.09 2.84 2.64
CA VAL A 30 -16.68 3.49 1.38
C VAL A 30 -17.92 3.66 0.48
N PRO A 31 -18.34 4.89 0.14
CA PRO A 31 -19.52 5.09 -0.71
C PRO A 31 -19.29 4.62 -2.15
N CYS A 32 -20.38 4.30 -2.84
CA CYS A 32 -20.37 3.90 -4.24
C CYS A 32 -21.16 4.91 -5.07
N LEU A 33 -20.51 5.49 -6.07
CA LEU A 33 -21.10 6.36 -7.08
C LEU A 33 -21.50 5.52 -8.30
N GLU A 34 -22.68 5.76 -8.85
CA GLU A 34 -23.16 5.01 -10.02
C GLU A 34 -22.49 5.44 -11.33
N GLN A 35 -21.93 6.65 -11.37
CA GLN A 35 -21.26 7.21 -12.54
C GLN A 35 -20.19 8.23 -12.13
N PRO A 36 -19.23 8.57 -13.01
CA PRO A 36 -18.29 9.65 -12.77
C PRO A 36 -18.98 10.98 -12.53
N LEU A 37 -18.38 11.80 -11.66
CA LEU A 37 -18.80 13.17 -11.41
C LEU A 37 -18.06 14.15 -12.33
N SER A 38 -18.54 15.39 -12.43
CA SER A 38 -17.75 16.45 -13.03
C SER A 38 -16.47 16.71 -12.20
N PRO A 39 -15.39 17.25 -12.80
CA PRO A 39 -14.16 17.54 -12.05
C PRO A 39 -14.37 18.41 -10.81
N LEU A 40 -15.27 19.42 -10.89
CA LEU A 40 -15.57 20.31 -9.77
C LEU A 40 -16.28 19.58 -8.62
N GLU A 41 -17.28 18.76 -8.93
CA GLU A 41 -17.98 17.95 -7.93
C GLU A 41 -17.03 16.94 -7.29
N PHE A 42 -16.23 16.25 -8.11
CA PHE A 42 -15.28 15.27 -7.62
C PHE A 42 -14.25 15.90 -6.69
N TYR A 43 -13.72 17.07 -7.07
CA TYR A 43 -12.79 17.81 -6.24
C TYR A 43 -13.43 18.24 -4.92
N ARG A 44 -14.61 18.85 -4.96
CA ARG A 44 -15.29 19.37 -3.77
C ARG A 44 -15.71 18.28 -2.78
N GLU A 45 -16.16 17.13 -3.28
CA GLU A 45 -16.80 16.10 -2.44
C GLU A 45 -15.85 14.98 -2.00
N TRP A 46 -14.78 14.73 -2.76
CA TRP A 46 -13.88 13.59 -2.53
C TRP A 46 -12.42 14.01 -2.34
N ILE A 47 -11.85 14.80 -3.25
CA ILE A 47 -10.44 15.21 -3.16
C ILE A 47 -10.20 16.18 -2.00
N GLY A 48 -10.94 17.29 -1.98
CA GLY A 48 -10.81 18.33 -0.96
C GLY A 48 -11.02 17.80 0.46
N PRO A 49 -12.10 17.04 0.73
CA PRO A 49 -12.34 16.40 2.01
C PRO A 49 -11.50 15.14 2.26
N ASN A 50 -10.70 14.68 1.30
CA ASN A 50 -9.86 13.48 1.38
C ASN A 50 -10.64 12.20 1.77
N LYS A 51 -11.69 11.88 1.00
CA LYS A 51 -12.57 10.71 1.25
C LYS A 51 -12.50 9.68 0.11
N PRO A 52 -12.42 8.37 0.41
CA PRO A 52 -12.44 7.34 -0.63
C PRO A 52 -13.86 7.14 -1.17
N CYS A 53 -13.95 6.74 -2.44
CA CYS A 53 -15.18 6.23 -3.03
C CYS A 53 -14.91 5.18 -4.10
N VAL A 54 -15.90 4.32 -4.34
CA VAL A 54 -15.98 3.49 -5.53
C VAL A 54 -16.81 4.22 -6.58
N ILE A 55 -16.38 4.20 -7.83
CA ILE A 55 -17.06 4.81 -8.97
C ILE A 55 -17.36 3.70 -9.98
N ARG A 56 -18.64 3.44 -10.19
CA ARG A 56 -19.13 2.54 -11.24
C ARG A 56 -19.17 3.26 -12.57
N ASN A 57 -19.19 2.47 -13.63
CA ASN A 57 -19.35 2.94 -15.01
C ASN A 57 -18.31 3.97 -15.48
N ALA A 58 -17.18 4.11 -14.77
CA ALA A 58 -16.12 5.05 -15.13
C ALA A 58 -15.39 4.64 -16.41
N PHE A 59 -15.26 3.32 -16.62
CA PHE A 59 -14.48 2.75 -17.71
C PHE A 59 -15.27 1.73 -18.53
N SER A 60 -16.61 1.79 -18.54
CA SER A 60 -17.45 0.87 -19.33
C SER A 60 -17.17 0.92 -20.83
N HIS A 61 -16.52 1.98 -21.30
CA HIS A 61 -16.09 2.16 -22.69
C HIS A 61 -14.74 1.49 -23.00
N TRP A 62 -14.01 0.96 -22.01
CA TRP A 62 -12.70 0.35 -22.22
C TRP A 62 -12.83 -1.02 -22.87
N PRO A 63 -12.16 -1.28 -24.01
CA PRO A 63 -12.12 -2.61 -24.62
C PRO A 63 -11.54 -3.67 -23.69
N ALA A 64 -10.73 -3.28 -22.69
CA ALA A 64 -10.13 -4.19 -21.73
C ALA A 64 -11.17 -5.04 -20.97
N LEU A 65 -12.35 -4.48 -20.66
CA LEU A 65 -13.38 -5.19 -19.90
C LEU A 65 -13.95 -6.41 -20.63
N SER A 66 -13.91 -6.43 -21.97
CA SER A 66 -14.35 -7.56 -22.78
C SER A 66 -13.18 -8.36 -23.37
N LYS A 67 -12.04 -7.71 -23.63
CA LYS A 67 -10.90 -8.34 -24.29
C LYS A 67 -9.94 -9.04 -23.34
N TRP A 68 -9.70 -8.50 -22.15
CA TRP A 68 -8.62 -9.00 -21.29
C TRP A 68 -9.01 -10.30 -20.60
N ASN A 69 -8.59 -11.40 -21.20
CA ASN A 69 -8.60 -12.75 -20.66
C ASN A 69 -7.24 -13.41 -20.94
N PRO A 70 -6.90 -14.53 -20.27
CA PRO A 70 -5.59 -15.17 -20.45
C PRO A 70 -5.23 -15.48 -21.91
N SER A 71 -6.17 -15.93 -22.73
CA SER A 71 -5.94 -16.21 -24.15
C SER A 71 -5.56 -14.97 -24.94
N HIS A 72 -6.30 -13.87 -24.77
CA HIS A 72 -6.02 -12.60 -25.42
C HIS A 72 -4.67 -12.02 -24.98
N LEU A 73 -4.36 -12.06 -23.68
CA LEU A 73 -3.09 -11.56 -23.17
C LEU A 73 -1.90 -12.38 -23.69
N ARG A 74 -2.07 -13.70 -23.77
CA ARG A 74 -1.06 -14.59 -24.35
C ARG A 74 -0.80 -14.27 -25.83
N GLU A 75 -1.86 -14.01 -26.59
CA GLU A 75 -1.75 -13.61 -28.00
C GLU A 75 -1.03 -12.25 -28.16
N VAL A 76 -1.42 -11.24 -27.38
CA VAL A 76 -0.95 -9.86 -27.60
C VAL A 76 0.40 -9.59 -26.95
N VAL A 77 0.64 -10.10 -25.74
CA VAL A 77 1.85 -9.81 -24.95
C VAL A 77 2.58 -11.05 -24.45
N GLY A 78 2.15 -12.26 -24.80
CA GLY A 78 2.69 -13.51 -24.28
C GLY A 78 4.20 -13.67 -24.43
N SER A 79 4.78 -13.18 -25.53
CA SER A 79 6.23 -13.25 -25.80
C SER A 79 7.05 -12.16 -25.11
N LYS A 80 6.42 -11.12 -24.53
CA LYS A 80 7.13 -10.04 -23.85
C LYS A 80 7.76 -10.56 -22.57
N VAL A 81 9.04 -10.26 -22.38
CA VAL A 81 9.75 -10.48 -21.13
C VAL A 81 9.45 -9.33 -20.18
N ILE A 82 9.01 -9.66 -18.97
CA ILE A 82 8.64 -8.71 -17.92
C ILE A 82 9.35 -9.06 -16.61
N SER A 83 9.51 -8.08 -15.72
CA SER A 83 9.92 -8.34 -14.33
C SER A 83 8.70 -8.79 -13.53
N VAL A 84 8.83 -9.91 -12.82
CA VAL A 84 7.81 -10.52 -11.99
C VAL A 84 8.35 -10.66 -10.57
N ALA A 85 7.60 -10.16 -9.60
CA ALA A 85 7.89 -10.33 -8.19
C ALA A 85 7.53 -11.76 -7.76
N VAL A 86 8.46 -12.43 -7.08
CA VAL A 86 8.29 -13.79 -6.57
C VAL A 86 8.59 -13.84 -5.08
N THR A 87 7.69 -14.44 -4.31
CA THR A 87 7.82 -14.60 -2.86
C THR A 87 7.44 -16.02 -2.45
N PRO A 88 7.92 -16.52 -1.28
CA PRO A 88 7.50 -17.84 -0.79
C PRO A 88 6.04 -17.91 -0.33
N ASN A 89 5.43 -16.77 0.01
CA ASN A 89 4.17 -16.73 0.76
C ASN A 89 3.18 -15.65 0.31
N GLY A 90 3.50 -14.88 -0.73
CA GLY A 90 2.66 -13.80 -1.26
C GLY A 90 2.86 -12.42 -0.60
N TYR A 91 3.74 -12.31 0.40
CA TYR A 91 4.02 -11.04 1.08
C TYR A 91 5.31 -10.40 0.53
N ALA A 92 5.15 -9.53 -0.47
CA ALA A 92 6.18 -8.61 -0.93
C ALA A 92 6.20 -7.35 -0.05
N ASP A 93 7.36 -6.71 0.08
CA ASP A 93 7.54 -5.44 0.80
C ASP A 93 6.93 -5.49 2.21
N ALA A 94 7.30 -6.52 2.96
CA ALA A 94 6.69 -6.82 4.26
C ALA A 94 7.74 -7.14 5.31
N VAL A 95 7.37 -6.94 6.58
CA VAL A 95 8.22 -7.34 7.70
C VAL A 95 8.20 -8.86 7.83
N ASN A 96 9.37 -9.49 7.66
CA ASN A 96 9.60 -10.88 8.00
C ASN A 96 10.58 -10.95 9.17
N ARG A 97 10.09 -11.34 10.34
CA ARG A 97 10.82 -11.34 11.62
C ARG A 97 11.36 -9.94 11.96
N ASP A 98 12.65 -9.72 11.74
CA ASP A 98 13.40 -8.50 12.05
C ASP A 98 13.98 -7.84 10.79
N ARG A 99 13.47 -8.20 9.61
CA ARG A 99 13.83 -7.62 8.31
C ARG A 99 12.61 -7.07 7.58
N PHE A 100 12.84 -6.07 6.74
CA PHE A 100 11.90 -5.66 5.70
C PHE A 100 12.33 -6.39 4.43
N VAL A 101 11.48 -7.28 3.91
CA VAL A 101 11.87 -8.20 2.83
C VAL A 101 11.13 -7.85 1.55
N MET A 102 11.90 -7.46 0.55
CA MET A 102 11.47 -7.23 -0.83
C MET A 102 11.35 -8.55 -1.59
N PRO A 103 10.49 -8.63 -2.62
CA PRO A 103 10.36 -9.83 -3.44
C PRO A 103 11.62 -10.12 -4.26
N GLU A 104 11.79 -11.37 -4.68
CA GLU A 104 12.75 -11.69 -5.73
C GLU A 104 12.20 -11.19 -7.07
N GLU A 105 12.98 -10.43 -7.83
CA GLU A 105 12.61 -10.06 -9.19
C GLU A 105 13.11 -11.07 -10.22
N ARG A 106 12.20 -11.61 -11.04
CA ARG A 106 12.53 -12.51 -12.14
C ARG A 106 12.08 -11.97 -13.48
N LEU A 107 12.99 -12.04 -14.44
CA LEU A 107 12.64 -11.84 -15.83
C LEU A 107 12.06 -13.12 -16.42
N MET A 108 10.82 -13.06 -16.89
CA MET A 108 10.16 -14.16 -17.59
C MET A 108 9.16 -13.67 -18.63
N THR A 109 8.77 -14.55 -19.56
CA THR A 109 7.74 -14.18 -20.53
C THR A 109 6.36 -14.08 -19.86
N PHE A 110 5.50 -13.20 -20.38
CA PHE A 110 4.13 -13.09 -19.89
C PHE A 110 3.36 -14.42 -20.01
N SER A 111 3.61 -15.19 -21.07
CA SER A 111 3.05 -16.55 -21.23
C SER A 111 3.45 -17.48 -20.09
N SER A 112 4.73 -17.48 -19.70
CA SER A 112 5.23 -18.32 -18.61
C SER A 112 4.58 -17.96 -17.28
N LEU A 113 4.39 -16.66 -17.02
CA LEU A 113 3.63 -16.20 -15.85
C LEU A 113 2.18 -16.74 -15.89
N LEU A 114 1.50 -16.61 -17.02
CA LEU A 114 0.13 -17.13 -17.17
C LEU A 114 0.07 -18.64 -16.95
N ASP A 115 1.08 -19.40 -17.39
CA ASP A 115 1.12 -20.85 -17.15
C ASP A 115 1.20 -21.19 -15.65
N VAL A 116 1.93 -20.41 -14.86
CA VAL A 116 1.98 -20.57 -13.39
C VAL A 116 0.64 -20.18 -12.77
N VAL A 117 0.07 -19.02 -13.15
CA VAL A 117 -1.22 -18.55 -12.61
C VAL A 117 -2.35 -19.53 -12.97
N GLU A 118 -2.36 -20.08 -14.18
CA GLU A 118 -3.37 -21.07 -14.61
C GLU A 118 -3.14 -22.47 -14.01
N GLY A 119 -2.07 -22.67 -13.23
CA GLY A 119 -1.72 -23.97 -12.63
C GLY A 119 -1.22 -25.01 -13.64
N LYS A 120 -0.84 -24.58 -14.85
CA LYS A 120 -0.24 -25.46 -15.88
C LYS A 120 1.19 -25.86 -15.54
N VAL A 121 1.87 -25.02 -14.75
CA VAL A 121 3.21 -25.25 -14.24
C VAL A 121 3.17 -25.10 -12.72
N GLU A 122 3.55 -26.16 -12.01
CA GLU A 122 3.73 -26.08 -10.56
C GLU A 122 4.96 -25.22 -10.23
N SER A 123 4.81 -24.36 -9.22
CA SER A 123 5.89 -23.55 -8.70
C SER A 123 5.74 -23.37 -7.20
N ARG A 124 6.86 -23.34 -6.47
CA ARG A 124 6.89 -23.19 -5.00
C ARG A 124 6.72 -21.75 -4.51
N GLY A 125 6.62 -20.77 -5.43
CA GLY A 125 6.46 -19.36 -5.10
C GLY A 125 5.11 -18.78 -5.50
N VAL A 126 4.79 -17.61 -4.95
CA VAL A 126 3.66 -16.76 -5.36
C VAL A 126 4.18 -15.68 -6.29
N PHE A 127 3.57 -15.56 -7.46
CA PHE A 127 4.00 -14.69 -8.56
C PHE A 127 3.03 -13.52 -8.69
N TYR A 128 3.58 -12.31 -8.80
CA TYR A 128 2.79 -11.10 -8.98
C TYR A 128 3.53 -10.08 -9.85
N VAL A 129 2.79 -9.34 -10.68
CA VAL A 129 3.34 -8.23 -11.47
C VAL A 129 2.99 -6.95 -10.74
N GLN A 130 3.98 -6.40 -10.05
CA GLN A 130 3.90 -5.09 -9.41
C GLN A 130 5.19 -4.36 -9.76
N LYS A 131 5.04 -3.21 -10.42
CA LYS A 131 6.12 -2.24 -10.53
C LYS A 131 5.60 -0.92 -10.01
N GLN A 132 6.11 -0.48 -8.87
CA GLN A 132 5.89 0.84 -8.30
C GLN A 132 7.29 1.41 -8.08
N CYS A 133 7.58 2.57 -8.66
CA CYS A 133 8.97 3.06 -8.69
C CYS A 133 9.23 4.04 -7.55
N SER A 134 10.27 3.74 -6.77
CA SER A 134 10.85 4.51 -5.68
C SER A 134 11.66 5.72 -6.20
N ASN A 135 11.02 6.59 -6.98
CA ASN A 135 11.68 7.67 -7.71
C ASN A 135 12.51 8.60 -6.80
N LEU A 136 12.04 8.87 -5.57
CA LEU A 136 12.73 9.80 -4.67
C LEU A 136 14.08 9.26 -4.17
N THR A 137 14.15 7.98 -3.79
CA THR A 137 15.38 7.40 -3.23
C THR A 137 16.35 6.91 -4.30
N GLU A 138 15.84 6.48 -5.46
CA GLU A 138 16.67 5.87 -6.51
C GLU A 138 17.00 6.83 -7.66
N GLU A 139 16.09 7.74 -8.03
CA GLU A 139 16.27 8.62 -9.19
C GLU A 139 16.61 10.06 -8.81
N LEU A 140 16.25 10.52 -7.60
CA LEU A 140 16.43 11.90 -7.13
C LEU A 140 17.09 11.98 -5.72
N PRO A 141 18.19 11.26 -5.46
CA PRO A 141 18.80 11.18 -4.13
C PRO A 141 19.24 12.54 -3.58
N GLU A 142 19.52 13.53 -4.42
CA GLU A 142 19.90 14.89 -4.00
C GLU A 142 18.78 15.63 -3.25
N LEU A 143 17.52 15.23 -3.43
CA LEU A 143 16.35 15.85 -2.78
C LEU A 143 16.03 15.22 -1.42
N THR A 144 16.70 14.12 -1.06
CA THR A 144 16.46 13.44 0.23
C THR A 144 16.84 14.29 1.44
N GLY A 145 17.75 15.25 1.28
CA GLY A 145 18.15 16.19 2.35
C GLY A 145 17.09 17.26 2.68
N ASP A 146 16.08 17.43 1.82
CA ASP A 146 15.03 18.44 1.98
C ASP A 146 13.78 17.90 2.71
N VAL A 147 13.75 16.60 3.00
CA VAL A 147 12.67 15.91 3.69
C VAL A 147 13.20 15.21 4.95
N GLU A 148 12.33 14.94 5.93
CA GLU A 148 12.73 14.09 7.05
C GLU A 148 13.12 12.70 6.51
N ALA A 149 14.38 12.32 6.70
CA ALA A 149 14.92 11.06 6.17
C ALA A 149 14.31 9.80 6.83
N HIS A 150 13.56 9.96 7.93
CA HIS A 150 12.96 8.85 8.66
C HIS A 150 11.75 9.28 9.49
N ILE A 151 10.85 8.32 9.74
CA ILE A 151 9.66 8.49 10.57
C ILE A 151 9.97 7.94 11.99
N PRO A 152 10.09 8.78 13.04
CA PRO A 152 10.66 8.38 14.33
C PRO A 152 9.93 7.25 15.09
N TRP A 153 8.61 7.10 14.90
CA TRP A 153 7.82 6.05 15.55
C TRP A 153 7.76 4.74 14.76
N MET A 154 8.11 4.76 13.46
CA MET A 154 8.14 3.53 12.69
C MET A 154 9.34 2.69 13.10
N LYS A 155 9.11 1.40 13.28
CA LYS A 155 10.22 0.49 13.51
C LYS A 155 11.03 0.40 12.22
N HIS A 156 12.34 0.54 12.37
CA HIS A 156 13.29 0.48 11.28
C HIS A 156 13.81 -0.94 11.11
N TYR A 157 13.82 -1.40 9.86
CA TYR A 157 14.20 -2.75 9.51
C TYR A 157 15.37 -2.73 8.54
N GLN A 158 16.30 -3.65 8.73
CA GLN A 158 17.32 -3.92 7.72
C GLN A 158 16.61 -4.44 6.46
N PRO A 159 16.82 -3.83 5.29
CA PRO A 159 16.30 -4.34 4.03
C PRO A 159 16.95 -5.67 3.66
N ALA A 160 16.15 -6.56 3.12
CA ALA A 160 16.56 -7.84 2.57
C ALA A 160 15.71 -8.17 1.34
N VAL A 161 16.16 -9.14 0.55
CA VAL A 161 15.45 -9.62 -0.64
C VAL A 161 15.29 -11.13 -0.54
N TYR A 162 14.14 -11.65 -0.96
CA TYR A 162 13.99 -13.09 -1.16
C TYR A 162 14.89 -13.58 -2.29
N ARG A 163 15.48 -14.77 -2.13
CA ARG A 163 16.20 -15.46 -3.21
C ARG A 163 15.89 -16.94 -3.18
N GLN A 164 15.28 -17.45 -4.26
CA GLN A 164 15.01 -18.88 -4.38
C GLN A 164 16.31 -19.65 -4.66
N ARG A 165 16.45 -20.77 -3.94
CA ARG A 165 17.49 -21.77 -4.10
C ARG A 165 17.14 -22.76 -5.22
N GLU A 166 18.13 -23.56 -5.61
CA GLU A 166 17.93 -24.62 -6.61
C GLU A 166 16.90 -25.69 -6.18
N ASP A 167 16.76 -25.94 -4.87
CA ASP A 167 15.76 -26.87 -4.31
C ASP A 167 14.33 -26.28 -4.25
N GLY A 168 14.18 -25.00 -4.61
CA GLY A 168 12.92 -24.27 -4.64
C GLY A 168 12.53 -23.58 -3.33
N ASP A 169 13.33 -23.69 -2.27
CA ASP A 169 13.13 -22.92 -1.03
C ASP A 169 13.69 -21.50 -1.15
N PHE A 170 13.31 -20.59 -0.26
CA PHE A 170 13.71 -19.18 -0.32
C PHE A 170 14.60 -18.78 0.85
N ASP A 171 15.70 -18.10 0.54
CA ASP A 171 16.51 -17.37 1.49
C ASP A 171 16.08 -15.92 1.63
N VAL A 172 16.35 -15.35 2.80
CA VAL A 172 16.30 -13.90 3.04
C VAL A 172 17.74 -13.40 3.04
N VAL A 173 18.08 -12.57 2.05
CA VAL A 173 19.44 -12.07 1.84
C VAL A 173 19.46 -10.58 2.13
N ASP A 174 20.23 -10.15 3.13
CA ASP A 174 20.37 -8.73 3.49
C ASP A 174 20.93 -7.92 2.30
N VAL A 175 20.39 -6.72 2.10
CA VAL A 175 20.96 -5.75 1.16
C VAL A 175 22.14 -5.07 1.84
N ALA A 176 23.34 -5.24 1.28
CA ALA A 176 24.55 -4.63 1.82
C ALA A 176 24.51 -3.10 1.63
N ASP A 177 25.10 -2.37 2.57
CA ASP A 177 25.28 -0.91 2.52
C ASP A 177 23.97 -0.10 2.33
N SER A 178 22.83 -0.67 2.75
CA SER A 178 21.52 0.02 2.69
C SER A 178 21.14 0.65 4.03
N ASP A 179 20.49 1.81 3.97
CA ASP A 179 19.82 2.38 5.13
C ASP A 179 18.63 1.53 5.58
N LYS A 180 18.28 1.63 6.87
CA LYS A 180 17.11 0.93 7.40
C LYS A 180 15.82 1.58 6.91
N VAL A 181 14.84 0.75 6.59
CA VAL A 181 13.54 1.21 6.10
C VAL A 181 12.54 1.30 7.27
N PRO A 182 11.87 2.45 7.46
CA PRO A 182 10.73 2.54 8.37
C PRO A 182 9.54 1.77 7.78
N TRP A 183 8.93 0.86 8.54
CA TRP A 183 7.77 0.10 8.08
C TRP A 183 6.77 -0.21 9.18
N ILE A 184 5.50 -0.35 8.81
CA ILE A 184 4.42 -0.76 9.72
C ILE A 184 4.48 -2.27 9.94
N PRO A 185 4.75 -2.76 11.16
CA PRO A 185 4.97 -4.18 11.42
C PRO A 185 3.71 -4.98 11.78
N LEU A 186 2.56 -4.32 11.73
CA LEU A 186 1.28 -4.89 12.13
C LEU A 186 0.55 -5.45 10.91
N ASP A 187 0.13 -6.71 10.99
CA ASP A 187 -0.82 -7.30 10.05
C ASP A 187 -2.24 -6.85 10.43
N PRO A 188 -2.93 -6.05 9.59
CA PRO A 188 -4.27 -5.57 9.92
C PRO A 188 -5.34 -6.67 9.94
N LEU A 189 -5.09 -7.83 9.31
CA LEU A 189 -6.00 -8.98 9.29
C LEU A 189 -5.83 -9.87 10.52
N LYS A 190 -4.65 -9.85 11.14
CA LYS A 190 -4.33 -10.60 12.36
C LYS A 190 -3.46 -9.74 13.29
N PRO A 191 -4.00 -8.65 13.86
CA PRO A 191 -3.20 -7.73 14.64
C PRO A 191 -2.74 -8.35 15.96
N ASP A 192 -1.44 -8.23 16.25
CA ASP A 192 -0.88 -8.53 17.56
C ASP A 192 -1.20 -7.38 18.52
N LEU A 193 -2.34 -7.49 19.19
CA LEU A 193 -2.84 -6.47 20.11
C LEU A 193 -2.23 -6.54 21.52
N GLU A 194 -1.36 -7.51 21.78
CA GLU A 194 -0.50 -7.52 22.97
C GLU A 194 0.69 -6.59 22.72
N ARG A 195 1.29 -6.68 21.52
CA ARG A 195 2.41 -5.82 21.11
C ARG A 195 1.99 -4.42 20.67
N TYR A 196 0.81 -4.27 20.06
CA TYR A 196 0.29 -3.01 19.53
C TYR A 196 -1.14 -2.75 20.03
N PRO A 197 -1.33 -2.50 21.34
CA PRO A 197 -2.65 -2.43 21.94
C PRO A 197 -3.52 -1.29 21.38
N ASP A 198 -2.91 -0.18 20.99
CA ASP A 198 -3.60 1.02 20.48
C ASP A 198 -4.22 0.82 19.09
N TYR A 199 -3.83 -0.24 18.37
CA TYR A 199 -4.50 -0.58 17.12
C TYR A 199 -5.98 -0.93 17.33
N ARG A 200 -6.40 -1.27 18.57
CA ARG A 200 -7.82 -1.38 18.95
C ARG A 200 -8.61 -0.08 18.77
N LEU A 201 -7.96 1.07 18.68
CA LEU A 201 -8.60 2.36 18.42
C LEU A 201 -8.80 2.60 16.92
N ALA A 202 -7.99 1.97 16.07
CA ALA A 202 -8.14 2.04 14.62
C ALA A 202 -9.46 1.40 14.17
N ARG A 203 -10.03 1.94 13.09
CA ARG A 203 -11.34 1.52 12.57
C ARG A 203 -11.24 1.34 11.05
N PRO A 204 -10.75 0.19 10.58
CA PRO A 204 -10.52 -0.05 9.16
C PRO A 204 -11.81 0.02 8.34
N LEU A 205 -11.76 0.71 7.20
CA LEU A 205 -12.80 0.64 6.18
C LEU A 205 -12.49 -0.53 5.24
N HIS A 206 -13.52 -1.33 4.97
CA HIS A 206 -13.41 -2.46 4.05
C HIS A 206 -14.15 -2.15 2.76
N VAL A 207 -13.51 -2.40 1.62
CA VAL A 207 -14.08 -2.21 0.29
C VAL A 207 -13.67 -3.38 -0.61
N THR A 208 -14.56 -3.77 -1.52
CA THR A 208 -14.27 -4.72 -2.59
C THR A 208 -14.55 -4.01 -3.91
N VAL A 209 -13.54 -3.97 -4.78
CA VAL A 209 -13.63 -3.35 -6.11
C VAL A 209 -13.73 -4.48 -7.13
N LYS A 210 -14.79 -4.49 -7.92
CA LYS A 210 -15.05 -5.52 -8.93
C LYS A 210 -14.60 -5.07 -10.32
N ALA A 211 -14.63 -6.00 -11.28
CA ALA A 211 -14.36 -5.69 -12.68
C ALA A 211 -15.26 -4.56 -13.18
N GLY A 212 -14.66 -3.51 -13.77
CA GLY A 212 -15.36 -2.32 -14.25
C GLY A 212 -15.59 -1.22 -13.21
N GLU A 213 -15.30 -1.48 -11.93
CA GLU A 213 -15.36 -0.47 -10.87
C GLU A 213 -13.99 0.23 -10.69
N MET A 214 -14.01 1.48 -10.29
CA MET A 214 -12.82 2.26 -9.95
C MET A 214 -12.86 2.63 -8.47
N LEU A 215 -11.76 2.46 -7.75
CA LEU A 215 -11.59 3.02 -6.42
C LEU A 215 -10.80 4.33 -6.53
N TYR A 216 -11.37 5.42 -6.04
CA TYR A 216 -10.59 6.57 -5.63
C TYR A 216 -10.04 6.30 -4.22
N LEU A 217 -8.74 6.09 -4.14
CA LEU A 217 -7.99 5.97 -2.89
C LEU A 217 -7.25 7.30 -2.67
N PRO A 218 -7.64 8.12 -1.69
CA PRO A 218 -7.03 9.43 -1.50
C PRO A 218 -5.58 9.33 -1.01
N SER A 219 -4.81 10.39 -1.24
CA SER A 219 -3.44 10.52 -0.75
C SER A 219 -3.39 10.38 0.78
N LEU A 220 -2.28 9.81 1.29
CA LEU A 220 -2.01 9.55 2.71
C LEU A 220 -2.89 8.48 3.38
N TRP A 221 -3.77 7.79 2.64
CA TRP A 221 -4.56 6.68 3.20
C TRP A 221 -3.73 5.39 3.32
N PHE A 222 -3.57 4.90 4.54
CA PHE A 222 -3.07 3.54 4.80
C PHE A 222 -4.03 2.50 4.21
N HIS A 223 -3.50 1.57 3.43
CA HIS A 223 -4.29 0.55 2.76
C HIS A 223 -3.57 -0.79 2.72
N HIS A 224 -4.36 -1.87 2.75
CA HIS A 224 -3.90 -3.24 2.62
C HIS A 224 -4.74 -3.92 1.53
N VAL A 225 -4.09 -4.51 0.53
CA VAL A 225 -4.76 -5.06 -0.66
C VAL A 225 -4.74 -6.58 -0.64
N ARG A 226 -5.87 -7.18 -1.04
CA ARG A 226 -5.96 -8.59 -1.45
C ARG A 226 -6.69 -8.65 -2.77
N GLN A 227 -6.38 -9.65 -3.59
CA GLN A 227 -7.06 -9.88 -4.85
C GLN A 227 -7.56 -11.32 -4.99
N SER A 228 -8.53 -11.52 -5.88
CA SER A 228 -8.88 -12.85 -6.38
C SER A 228 -7.75 -13.42 -7.23
N HIS A 229 -7.74 -14.73 -7.40
CA HIS A 229 -6.80 -15.42 -8.29
C HIS A 229 -6.89 -14.88 -9.73
N GLY A 230 -5.74 -14.62 -10.36
CA GLY A 230 -5.67 -14.09 -11.73
C GLY A 230 -6.29 -12.70 -11.92
N CYS A 231 -6.49 -11.92 -10.85
CA CYS A 231 -7.01 -10.56 -10.94
C CYS A 231 -6.10 -9.67 -11.79
N ILE A 232 -6.71 -8.86 -12.64
CA ILE A 232 -6.03 -7.83 -13.44
C ILE A 232 -6.59 -6.49 -13.04
N ALA A 233 -5.70 -5.58 -12.63
CA ALA A 233 -6.05 -4.23 -12.23
C ALA A 233 -5.09 -3.22 -12.89
N VAL A 234 -5.57 -1.98 -13.04
CA VAL A 234 -4.79 -0.84 -13.53
C VAL A 234 -5.04 0.32 -12.59
N ASN A 235 -3.98 1.04 -12.22
CA ASN A 235 -4.04 2.21 -11.35
C ASN A 235 -3.37 3.42 -12.01
N PHE A 236 -3.87 4.61 -11.70
CA PHE A 236 -3.28 5.88 -12.09
C PHE A 236 -2.83 6.64 -10.84
N TRP A 237 -1.58 7.08 -10.82
CA TRP A 237 -1.00 7.83 -9.71
C TRP A 237 -0.90 9.28 -10.13
N TYR A 238 -1.52 10.14 -9.35
CA TYR A 238 -1.40 11.59 -9.46
C TYR A 238 -0.69 12.06 -8.21
N ASP A 239 0.35 12.89 -8.39
CA ASP A 239 1.03 13.49 -7.25
C ASP A 239 0.02 14.30 -6.43
N MET A 240 0.20 14.29 -5.12
CA MET A 240 -0.71 14.98 -4.22
C MET A 240 -0.41 16.47 -4.21
N GLU A 241 -1.42 17.28 -3.91
CA GLU A 241 -1.17 18.66 -3.53
C GLU A 241 -0.60 18.69 -2.11
N TYR A 242 0.62 19.22 -1.97
CA TYR A 242 1.28 19.45 -0.68
C TYR A 242 0.72 20.70 0.00
N ASP A 243 -0.55 20.60 0.40
CA ASP A 243 -1.31 21.68 1.03
C ASP A 243 -1.34 21.57 2.56
N ILE A 244 -2.25 22.32 3.19
CA ILE A 244 -2.40 22.31 4.65
C ILE A 244 -2.70 20.92 5.23
N LYS A 245 -3.32 20.01 4.48
CA LYS A 245 -3.61 18.64 4.94
C LYS A 245 -2.33 17.86 5.14
N TYR A 246 -1.36 18.01 4.23
CA TYR A 246 -0.04 17.41 4.35
C TYR A 246 0.69 17.94 5.58
N ASN A 247 0.70 19.26 5.78
CA ASN A 247 1.35 19.87 6.95
C ASN A 247 0.74 19.38 8.28
N TYR A 248 -0.59 19.23 8.35
CA TYR A 248 -1.23 18.67 9.55
C TYR A 248 -0.93 17.18 9.74
N PHE A 249 -0.87 16.41 8.66
CA PHE A 249 -0.45 15.00 8.73
C PHE A 249 0.95 14.89 9.32
N GLN A 250 1.91 15.64 8.78
CA GLN A 250 3.28 15.68 9.28
C GLN A 250 3.34 16.12 10.75
N LEU A 251 2.59 17.16 11.13
CA LEU A 251 2.51 17.58 12.54
C LEU A 251 2.01 16.47 13.46
N VAL A 252 0.92 15.79 13.09
CA VAL A 252 0.36 14.67 13.89
C VAL A 252 1.36 13.52 13.95
N GLU A 253 2.03 13.22 12.85
CA GLU A 253 3.08 12.20 12.76
C GLU A 253 4.26 12.50 13.69
N SER A 254 4.82 13.71 13.63
CA SER A 254 5.93 14.13 14.49
C SER A 254 5.52 14.17 15.97
N LEU A 255 4.31 14.63 16.28
CA LEU A 255 3.80 14.65 17.67
C LEU A 255 3.63 13.23 18.21
N ALA A 256 3.04 12.33 17.43
CA ALA A 256 2.90 10.90 17.80
C ALA A 256 4.27 10.26 18.04
N GLY A 257 5.26 10.59 17.20
CA GLY A 257 6.65 10.17 17.39
C GLY A 257 7.29 10.69 18.67
N ALA A 258 7.09 11.98 18.98
CA ALA A 258 7.70 12.63 20.13
C ALA A 258 7.13 12.14 21.48
N VAL A 259 5.83 11.81 21.55
CA VAL A 259 5.21 11.36 22.81
C VAL A 259 5.35 9.85 23.05
N GLY A 260 5.76 9.09 22.04
CA GLY A 260 5.87 7.63 22.10
C GLY A 260 4.50 6.92 22.13
N PRO A 261 4.45 5.64 22.54
CA PRO A 261 3.21 4.86 22.59
C PRO A 261 2.11 5.58 23.37
N LEU A 262 0.90 5.49 22.83
CA LEU A 262 -0.27 6.21 23.32
C LEU A 262 -0.94 5.46 24.48
#